data_AF-A0A2V3PR37-F1
#
_entry.id   AF-A0A2V3PR37-F1
#
_cell.length_a   1.000
_cell.length_b   1.000
_cell.length_c   1.000
_cell.angle_alpha   90.00
_cell.angle_beta   90.00
_cell.angle_gamma   90.00
#
_symmetry.space_group_name_H-M   'P 1'
#
loop_
_entity.id
_entity.type
_entity.pdbx_description
1 polymer ?
#
loop_
_entity_poly.entity_id
_entity_poly.type
_entity_poly.pdbx_seq_one_letter_code
_entity_poly.pdbx_strand_id
1 'polypeptide(L)'
;MKKILFIAFIATVLSACGSMKVYNSALKQIELGMTKQEVVSLMGDKYTTTGINQVQGKQQETLEYKDMYKNHFFFVFVDDHLNKWYKETEDKK
;
A
#
# COMPACT_ATOMS: atom_id res chain seq x y z
N MET A 1 32.15 2.97 31.77
CA MET A 1 31.48 3.74 30.69
C MET A 1 31.43 3.03 29.33
N LYS A 2 32.36 2.14 28.96
CA LYS A 2 32.35 1.40 27.67
C LYS A 2 31.18 0.42 27.46
N LYS A 3 30.56 -0.10 28.53
CA LYS A 3 29.47 -1.09 28.44
C LYS A 3 28.12 -0.48 28.00
N ILE A 4 27.91 0.82 28.22
CA ILE A 4 26.65 1.51 27.88
C ILE A 4 26.56 1.78 26.38
N LEU A 5 27.69 2.08 25.72
CA LEU A 5 27.77 2.27 24.26
C LEU A 5 27.38 0.99 23.48
N PHE A 6 27.73 -0.19 23.99
CA PHE A 6 27.34 -1.46 23.37
C PHE A 6 25.83 -1.73 23.45
N ILE A 7 25.18 -1.35 24.54
CA ILE A 7 23.73 -1.53 24.72
C ILE A 7 22.96 -0.58 23.79
N ALA A 8 23.43 0.66 23.62
CA ALA A 8 22.82 1.62 22.70
C ALA A 8 22.94 1.18 21.22
N PHE A 9 24.05 0.53 20.85
CA PHE A 9 24.26 0.02 19.49
C PHE A 9 23.37 -1.18 19.15
N ILE A 10 23.06 -2.06 20.12
CA ILE A 10 22.15 -3.19 19.89
C ILE A 10 20.70 -2.71 19.73
N ALA A 11 20.29 -1.65 20.46
CA ALA A 11 18.93 -1.13 20.39
C ALA A 11 18.56 -0.49 19.04
N THR A 12 19.54 0.02 18.27
CA THR A 12 19.28 0.65 16.96
C THR A 12 19.18 -0.34 15.80
N VAL A 13 19.73 -1.55 15.92
CA VAL A 13 19.70 -2.57 14.85
C VAL A 13 18.32 -3.21 14.71
N LEU A 14 17.50 -3.23 15.77
CA LEU A 14 16.15 -3.82 15.72
C LEU A 14 15.08 -2.87 15.12
N SER A 15 15.37 -1.57 14.99
CA SER A 15 14.43 -0.59 14.42
C SER A 15 14.33 -0.66 12.89
N ALA A 16 15.21 -1.43 12.24
CA ALA A 16 15.30 -1.49 10.78
C ALA A 16 14.34 -2.48 10.13
N CYS A 17 13.46 -3.14 10.89
CA CYS A 17 12.33 -3.90 10.35
C CYS A 17 11.25 -2.94 9.81
N GLY A 18 11.61 -2.19 8.77
CA GLY A 18 10.66 -1.54 7.89
C GLY A 18 9.71 -2.62 7.39
N SER A 19 8.46 -2.54 7.82
CA SER A 19 7.37 -3.50 7.58
C SER A 19 7.31 -3.98 6.13
N MET A 20 7.99 -5.09 5.82
CA MET A 20 7.77 -5.85 4.59
C MET A 20 6.35 -6.41 4.67
N LYS A 21 5.42 -5.78 3.94
CA LYS A 21 4.03 -6.23 3.88
C LYS A 21 3.83 -7.19 2.71
N VAL A 22 3.05 -8.23 2.98
CA VAL A 22 2.46 -9.12 1.98
C VAL A 22 0.95 -8.94 2.07
N TYR A 23 0.29 -8.63 0.95
CA TYR A 23 -1.12 -8.22 0.95
C TYR A 23 -2.12 -9.36 0.66
N ASN A 24 -1.67 -10.61 0.54
CA ASN A 24 -2.52 -11.73 0.08
C ASN A 24 -3.84 -11.91 0.86
N SER A 25 -3.86 -11.72 2.17
CA SER A 25 -5.08 -11.83 2.98
C SER A 25 -5.98 -10.59 2.90
N ALA A 26 -5.38 -9.39 2.81
CA ALA A 26 -6.11 -8.13 2.64
C ALA A 26 -6.80 -8.08 1.27
N LEU A 27 -6.09 -8.46 0.20
CA LEU A 27 -6.60 -8.49 -1.17
C LEU A 27 -7.84 -9.38 -1.34
N LYS A 28 -7.98 -10.45 -0.55
CA LYS A 28 -9.17 -11.32 -0.56
C LYS A 28 -10.42 -10.68 0.02
N GLN A 29 -10.25 -9.63 0.82
CA GLN A 29 -11.33 -8.89 1.46
C GLN A 29 -11.71 -7.64 0.67
N ILE A 30 -10.96 -7.29 -0.38
CA ILE A 30 -11.24 -6.11 -1.20
C ILE A 30 -12.45 -6.40 -2.09
N GLU A 31 -13.47 -5.56 -1.96
CA GLU A 31 -14.67 -5.61 -2.79
C GLU A 31 -14.89 -4.27 -3.51
N LEU A 32 -15.53 -4.34 -4.69
CA LEU A 32 -15.92 -3.14 -5.42
C LEU A 32 -16.93 -2.33 -4.59
N GLY A 33 -16.84 -1.01 -4.68
CA GLY A 33 -17.67 -0.10 -3.90
C GLY A 33 -17.16 0.20 -2.50
N MET A 34 -16.13 -0.49 -2.00
CA MET A 34 -15.49 -0.10 -0.73
C MET A 34 -14.98 1.33 -0.78
N THR A 35 -15.14 2.06 0.32
CA THR A 35 -14.58 3.41 0.46
C THR A 35 -13.05 3.36 0.47
N LYS A 36 -12.41 4.48 0.13
CA LYS A 36 -10.96 4.63 0.28
C LYS A 36 -10.49 4.29 1.69
N GLN A 37 -11.23 4.72 2.71
CA GLN A 37 -10.87 4.48 4.09
C GLN A 37 -10.94 2.99 4.47
N GLU A 38 -11.93 2.23 3.98
CA GLU A 38 -12.01 0.78 4.18
C GLU A 38 -10.84 0.05 3.51
N VAL A 39 -10.52 0.41 2.26
CA VAL A 39 -9.36 -0.16 1.55
C VAL A 39 -8.05 0.15 2.29
N VAL A 40 -7.87 1.40 2.74
CA VAL A 40 -6.69 1.82 3.52
C VAL A 40 -6.65 1.12 4.88
N SER A 41 -7.79 0.82 5.50
CA SER A 41 -7.83 0.04 6.74
C SER A 41 -7.33 -1.40 6.54
N LEU A 42 -7.67 -2.02 5.40
CA LEU A 42 -7.25 -3.38 5.05
C LEU A 42 -5.79 -3.45 4.57
N MET A 43 -5.39 -2.55 3.68
CA MET A 43 -4.07 -2.54 3.03
C MET A 43 -3.02 -1.77 3.85
N GLY A 44 -3.46 -0.85 4.70
CA GLY A 44 -2.63 0.07 5.47
C GLY A 44 -2.41 1.42 4.78
N ASP A 45 -1.78 2.32 5.54
CA ASP A 45 -1.51 3.72 5.20
C ASP A 45 -0.27 3.95 4.31
N LYS A 46 0.56 2.92 4.14
CA LYS A 46 1.76 2.97 3.29
C LYS A 46 1.43 2.75 1.82
N TYR A 47 0.82 3.74 1.20
CA TYR A 47 0.55 3.79 -0.25
C TYR A 47 1.12 5.06 -0.89
N THR A 48 1.16 5.08 -2.22
CA THR A 48 1.45 6.27 -3.02
C THR A 48 0.24 6.62 -3.87
N THR A 49 -0.20 7.88 -3.89
CA THR A 49 -1.20 8.34 -4.86
C THR A 49 -0.51 8.56 -6.21
N THR A 50 -0.83 7.76 -7.21
CA THR A 50 -0.18 7.79 -8.54
C THR A 50 -0.98 8.54 -9.59
N GLY A 51 -2.22 8.92 -9.29
CA GLY A 51 -3.03 9.75 -10.18
C GLY A 51 -4.25 10.35 -9.50
N ILE A 52 -4.57 11.60 -9.85
CA ILE A 52 -5.80 12.29 -9.48
C ILE A 52 -6.30 12.99 -10.73
N ASN A 53 -7.48 12.61 -11.21
CA ASN A 53 -8.07 13.16 -12.44
C ASN A 53 -9.58 13.39 -12.27
N GLN A 54 -10.16 14.17 -13.17
CA GLN A 54 -11.61 14.32 -13.30
C GLN A 54 -12.07 13.55 -14.53
N VAL A 55 -12.98 12.58 -14.34
CA VAL A 55 -13.54 11.77 -15.43
C VAL A 55 -15.06 11.89 -15.38
N GLN A 56 -15.66 12.43 -16.44
CA GLN A 56 -17.12 12.62 -16.53
C GLN A 56 -17.73 13.39 -15.34
N GLY A 57 -16.99 14.39 -14.82
CA GLY A 57 -17.42 15.20 -13.67
C GLY A 57 -17.23 14.53 -12.30
N LYS A 58 -16.62 13.35 -12.26
CA LYS A 58 -16.32 12.60 -11.03
C LYS A 58 -14.83 12.61 -10.75
N GLN A 59 -14.48 12.70 -9.47
CA GLN A 59 -13.08 12.60 -9.07
C GLN A 59 -12.63 11.14 -9.14
N GLN A 60 -11.57 10.89 -9.90
CA GLN A 60 -10.89 9.61 -9.95
C GLN A 60 -9.53 9.71 -9.26
N GLU A 61 -9.26 8.84 -8.29
CA GLU A 61 -7.98 8.74 -7.60
C GLU A 61 -7.41 7.32 -7.75
N THR A 62 -6.10 7.22 -7.97
CA THR A 62 -5.40 5.92 -8.03
C THR A 62 -4.38 5.83 -6.90
N LEU A 63 -4.49 4.79 -6.08
CA LEU A 63 -3.49 4.42 -5.08
C LEU A 63 -2.65 3.25 -5.56
N GLU A 64 -1.37 3.28 -5.21
CA GLU A 64 -0.39 2.23 -5.46
C GLU A 64 0.14 1.68 -4.14
N TYR A 65 0.10 0.35 -4.01
CA TYR A 65 0.73 -0.41 -2.95
C TYR A 65 1.86 -1.26 -3.53
N LYS A 66 3.03 -1.24 -2.88
CA LYS A 66 4.18 -2.08 -3.23
C LYS A 66 4.42 -3.07 -2.11
N ASP A 67 4.38 -4.35 -2.43
CA ASP A 67 4.72 -5.39 -1.46
C ASP A 67 6.23 -5.61 -1.37
N MET A 68 6.64 -6.49 -0.45
CA MET A 68 8.05 -6.85 -0.27
C MET A 68 8.71 -7.53 -1.47
N TYR A 69 7.91 -8.11 -2.37
CA TYR A 69 8.36 -8.78 -3.58
C TYR A 69 8.34 -7.83 -4.79
N LYS A 70 8.17 -6.53 -4.57
CA LYS A 70 8.05 -5.50 -5.61
C LYS A 70 6.85 -5.74 -6.54
N ASN A 71 5.82 -6.44 -6.10
CA ASN A 71 4.54 -6.45 -6.80
C ASN A 71 3.85 -5.11 -6.58
N HIS A 72 3.33 -4.53 -7.67
CA HIS A 72 2.57 -3.31 -7.64
C HIS A 72 1.07 -3.63 -7.71
N PHE A 73 0.31 -3.08 -6.77
CA PHE A 73 -1.15 -3.19 -6.73
C PHE A 73 -1.76 -1.81 -6.84
N PHE A 74 -2.62 -1.63 -7.83
CA PHE A 74 -3.28 -0.37 -8.13
C PHE A 74 -4.76 -0.45 -7.77
N PHE A 75 -5.25 0.56 -7.06
CA PHE A 75 -6.64 0.70 -6.63
C PHE A 75 -7.18 2.01 -7.19
N VAL A 76 -8.23 1.95 -8.00
CA VAL A 76 -8.83 3.11 -8.65
C VAL A 76 -10.17 3.42 -8.00
N PHE A 77 -10.26 4.59 -7.40
CA PHE A 77 -11.44 5.12 -6.75
C PHE A 77 -12.14 6.12 -7.65
N VAL A 78 -13.48 6.10 -7.64
CA VAL A 78 -14.34 7.09 -8.29
C VAL A 78 -15.34 7.58 -7.25
N ASP A 79 -15.38 8.89 -7.00
CA ASP A 79 -16.17 9.50 -5.92
C ASP A 79 -15.95 8.79 -4.57
N ASP A 80 -14.69 8.54 -4.21
CA ASP A 80 -14.25 7.86 -2.96
C ASP A 80 -14.59 6.36 -2.83
N HIS A 81 -15.20 5.74 -3.85
CA HIS A 81 -15.54 4.31 -3.85
C HIS A 81 -14.67 3.53 -4.84
N LEU A 82 -14.25 2.32 -4.46
CA LEU A 82 -13.38 1.48 -5.25
C LEU A 82 -14.10 1.00 -6.52
N ASN A 83 -13.65 1.49 -7.67
CA ASN A 83 -14.22 1.13 -8.97
C ASN A 83 -13.53 -0.09 -9.58
N LYS A 84 -12.21 -0.24 -9.39
CA LYS A 84 -11.42 -1.40 -9.83
C LYS A 84 -10.09 -1.48 -9.11
N TRP A 85 -9.50 -2.68 -9.09
CA TRP A 85 -8.11 -2.85 -8.70
C TRP A 85 -7.43 -3.90 -9.59
N TYR A 86 -6.11 -3.81 -9.72
CA TYR A 86 -5.31 -4.75 -10.49
C TYR A 86 -3.89 -4.84 -9.95
N LYS A 87 -3.27 -6.01 -10.14
CA LYS A 87 -1.84 -6.20 -9.94
C LYS A 87 -1.12 -5.90 -11.26
N GLU A 88 -0.03 -5.15 -11.23
CA GLU A 88 0.87 -5.08 -12.37
C GLU A 88 1.44 -6.47 -12.65
N THR A 89 1.04 -7.06 -13.77
CA THR A 89 1.70 -8.23 -14.30
C THR A 89 2.83 -7.75 -15.19
N GLU A 90 4.05 -8.26 -15.00
CA GLU A 90 5.08 -8.14 -16.02
C GLU A 90 4.47 -8.66 -17.33
N ASP A 91 4.25 -7.77 -18.30
CA ASP A 91 4.01 -8.17 -19.67
C ASP A 91 5.21 -9.04 -20.06
N LYS A 92 4.99 -10.36 -20.12
CA LYS A 92 5.92 -11.28 -20.78
C LYS A 92 5.92 -10.90 -22.26
N LYS A 93 6.73 -9.91 -22.62
CA LYS A 93 7.16 -9.70 -24.00
C LYS A 93 8.04 -10.85 -24.46
#